data_AF-A0A3S0T5P2-F1
#
_entry.id   AF-A0A3S0T5P2-F1
#
_cell.length_a   1.000
_cell.length_b   1.000
_cell.length_c   1.000
_cell.angle_alpha   90.00
_cell.angle_beta   90.00
_cell.angle_gamma   90.00
#
_symmetry.space_group_name_H-M   'P 1'
#
loop_
_entity.id
_entity.type
_entity.pdbx_description
1 polymer ?
#
loop_
_entity_poly.entity_id
_entity_poly.type
_entity_poly.pdbx_seq_one_letter_code
_entity_poly.pdbx_strand_id
1 'polypeptide(L)'
;SILGTITLIATSTTSLVACDNSNNKYSNDDQENPTPIVTKPLENSKWSLVNKSAYKNEFNKKNSKWYAIIYFSKYKDENIFIIDKQKISFAGITTDNCVAFGGGLYVNPLIYRWDDNNEPEKPKINKETGEVIDWKE
;
A
#
# COMPACT_ATOMS: atom_id res chain seq x y z
N SER A 1 -6.30 29.68 -47.54
CA SER A 1 -6.25 29.61 -46.07
C SER A 1 -7.61 29.29 -45.51
N ILE A 2 -7.74 28.18 -44.80
CA ILE A 2 -8.15 28.08 -43.38
C ILE A 2 -7.80 26.64 -43.03
N LEU A 3 -6.64 26.45 -42.40
CA LEU A 3 -6.33 25.22 -41.72
C LEU A 3 -7.36 25.06 -40.61
N GLY A 4 -8.20 24.04 -40.72
CA GLY A 4 -9.07 23.63 -39.63
C GLY A 4 -8.21 23.02 -38.53
N THR A 5 -7.85 23.82 -37.54
CA THR A 5 -7.30 23.35 -36.27
C THR A 5 -8.40 22.56 -35.56
N ILE A 6 -8.35 21.23 -35.65
CA ILE A 6 -9.09 20.38 -34.71
C ILE A 6 -8.31 20.45 -33.41
N THR A 7 -8.68 21.39 -32.56
CA THR A 7 -8.19 21.44 -31.18
C THR A 7 -8.86 20.29 -30.44
N LEU A 8 -8.16 19.17 -30.33
CA LEU A 8 -8.58 18.03 -29.52
C LEU A 8 -8.42 18.43 -28.05
N ILE A 9 -9.46 19.00 -27.45
CA ILE A 9 -9.53 19.13 -25.99
C ILE A 9 -9.87 17.72 -25.48
N ALA A 10 -8.84 16.93 -25.21
CA ALA A 10 -9.00 15.76 -24.38
C ALA A 10 -9.25 16.24 -22.95
N THR A 11 -10.51 16.46 -22.58
CA THR A 11 -10.91 16.40 -21.18
C THR A 11 -10.84 14.94 -20.76
N SER A 12 -9.63 14.46 -20.49
CA SER A 12 -9.44 13.27 -19.67
C SER A 12 -9.99 13.62 -18.28
N THR A 13 -11.28 13.38 -18.10
CA THR A 13 -11.88 13.23 -16.78
C THR A 13 -11.23 12.00 -16.16
N THR A 14 -10.04 12.21 -15.59
CA THR A 14 -9.53 11.29 -14.58
C THR A 14 -10.53 11.41 -13.44
N SER A 15 -11.46 10.45 -13.35
CA SER A 15 -12.22 10.23 -12.13
C SER A 15 -11.19 9.92 -11.05
N LEU A 16 -10.81 10.95 -10.30
CA LEU A 16 -10.13 10.81 -9.03
C LEU A 16 -11.09 10.02 -8.15
N VAL A 17 -10.81 8.73 -7.96
CA VAL A 17 -11.45 7.95 -6.90
C VAL A 17 -10.95 8.58 -5.61
N ALA A 18 -11.79 9.44 -5.05
CA ALA A 18 -11.50 10.20 -3.84
C ALA A 18 -11.34 9.23 -2.68
N CYS A 19 -10.14 9.22 -2.09
CA CYS A 19 -9.93 8.82 -0.70
C CYS A 19 -10.47 9.93 0.20
N ASP A 20 -11.78 10.17 0.16
CA ASP A 20 -12.45 11.04 1.11
C ASP A 20 -13.07 10.18 2.22
N ASN A 21 -12.76 10.56 3.46
CA ASN A 21 -13.47 10.08 4.63
C ASN A 21 -14.92 10.60 4.58
N SER A 22 -15.85 9.68 4.84
CA SER A 22 -17.29 9.84 5.10
C SER A 22 -18.14 10.57 4.06
N ASN A 23 -18.79 9.78 3.20
CA ASN A 23 -20.24 9.74 2.98
C ASN A 23 -20.56 9.19 1.57
N ASN A 24 -20.35 7.90 1.35
CA ASN A 24 -21.01 7.19 0.25
C ASN A 24 -21.90 6.10 0.84
N LYS A 25 -23.21 6.34 0.74
CA LYS A 25 -24.28 5.38 1.03
C LYS A 25 -24.19 4.22 0.04
N TYR A 26 -23.42 3.20 0.36
CA TYR A 26 -23.57 1.86 -0.20
C TYR A 26 -23.40 0.83 0.92
N SER A 27 -24.56 0.37 1.39
CA SER A 27 -24.85 -0.97 1.92
C SER A 27 -24.06 -1.49 3.13
N ASN A 28 -24.72 -1.46 4.29
CA ASN A 28 -24.70 -2.46 5.38
C ASN A 28 -23.48 -3.41 5.44
N ASP A 29 -22.37 -2.94 5.97
CA ASP A 29 -21.48 -3.73 6.84
C ASP A 29 -20.51 -2.77 7.54
N ASP A 30 -20.93 -2.21 8.67
CA ASP A 30 -20.12 -1.33 9.54
C ASP A 30 -19.01 -2.10 10.28
N GLN A 31 -18.44 -3.13 9.67
CA GLN A 31 -17.31 -3.86 10.24
C GLN A 31 -16.01 -3.25 9.71
N GLU A 32 -15.34 -2.51 10.58
CA GLU A 32 -13.98 -2.01 10.35
C GLU A 32 -13.09 -3.20 9.97
N ASN A 33 -12.39 -3.10 8.82
CA ASN A 33 -11.49 -4.16 8.37
C ASN A 33 -10.43 -4.41 9.46
N PRO A 34 -10.09 -5.68 9.78
CA PRO A 34 -9.11 -5.97 10.80
C PRO A 34 -7.74 -5.41 10.39
N THR A 35 -6.99 -4.92 11.39
CA THR A 35 -5.62 -4.42 11.19
C THR A 35 -4.63 -5.58 11.41
N PRO A 36 -3.55 -5.70 10.60
CA PRO A 36 -2.53 -6.72 10.80
C PRO A 36 -1.87 -6.59 12.18
N ILE A 37 -1.52 -7.71 12.81
CA ILE A 37 -0.72 -7.72 14.04
C ILE A 37 0.71 -7.24 13.75
N VAL A 38 1.19 -6.29 14.56
CA VAL A 38 2.55 -5.75 14.42
C VAL A 38 3.56 -6.71 15.03
N THR A 39 4.38 -7.34 14.19
CA THR A 39 5.54 -8.12 14.62
C THR A 39 6.80 -7.25 14.52
N LYS A 40 7.62 -7.21 15.58
CA LYS A 40 8.92 -6.55 15.51
C LYS A 40 9.94 -7.49 14.83
N PRO A 41 10.71 -7.01 13.83
CA PRO A 41 11.85 -7.75 13.29
C PRO A 41 12.90 -8.06 14.38
N LEU A 42 13.71 -9.10 14.16
CA LEU A 42 14.85 -9.43 15.02
C LEU A 42 15.86 -8.27 15.06
N GLU A 43 16.66 -8.14 16.13
CA GLU A 43 17.60 -7.01 16.30
C GLU A 43 18.64 -6.90 15.18
N ASN A 44 18.98 -8.01 14.52
CA ASN A 44 19.92 -8.06 13.40
C ASN A 44 19.25 -8.08 12.02
N SER A 45 17.91 -7.96 11.98
CA SER A 45 17.15 -7.96 10.73
C SER A 45 17.46 -6.74 9.87
N LYS A 46 17.43 -6.91 8.55
CA LYS A 46 17.43 -5.78 7.61
C LYS A 46 16.03 -5.23 7.34
N TRP A 47 14.99 -5.87 7.87
CA TRP A 47 13.63 -5.35 7.83
C TRP A 47 13.42 -4.34 8.97
N SER A 48 12.83 -3.19 8.62
CA SER A 48 12.49 -2.13 9.56
C SER A 48 11.01 -1.78 9.44
N LEU A 49 10.30 -1.72 10.56
CA LEU A 49 8.91 -1.25 10.57
C LEU A 49 8.86 0.22 10.18
N VAL A 50 8.04 0.57 9.19
CA VAL A 50 7.77 1.96 8.85
C VAL A 50 6.58 2.43 9.69
N ASN A 51 6.80 3.44 10.53
CA ASN A 51 5.73 4.05 11.31
C ASN A 51 4.71 4.74 10.40
N LYS A 52 3.41 4.61 10.69
CA LYS A 52 2.34 5.24 9.92
C LYS A 52 2.53 6.77 9.78
N SER A 53 2.96 7.44 10.84
CA SER A 53 3.27 8.88 10.84
C SER A 53 4.39 9.27 9.86
N ALA A 54 5.25 8.32 9.48
CA ALA A 54 6.33 8.55 8.54
C ALA A 54 5.94 8.24 7.08
N TYR A 55 4.79 7.64 6.80
CA TYR A 55 4.39 7.21 5.44
C TYR A 55 4.47 8.35 4.44
N LYS A 56 3.95 9.52 4.80
CA LYS A 56 4.02 10.71 3.93
C LYS A 56 5.44 11.08 3.55
N ASN A 57 6.38 11.03 4.49
CA ASN A 57 7.77 11.36 4.22
C ASN A 57 8.50 10.24 3.46
N GLU A 58 8.17 8.99 3.76
CA GLU A 58 8.75 7.79 3.16
C GLU A 58 8.35 7.69 1.67
N PHE A 59 7.06 7.85 1.35
CA PHE A 59 6.51 7.55 0.03
C PHE A 59 6.26 8.76 -0.87
N ASN A 60 6.18 10.00 -0.35
CA ASN A 60 6.00 11.18 -1.22
C ASN A 60 7.26 11.56 -2.02
N LYS A 61 8.35 10.80 -1.86
CA LYS A 61 9.57 10.92 -2.65
C LYS A 61 9.92 9.57 -3.22
N LYS A 62 10.53 9.57 -4.40
CA LYS A 62 11.16 8.36 -4.94
C LYS A 62 12.24 7.91 -3.95
N ASN A 63 12.04 6.74 -3.39
CA ASN A 63 13.07 5.98 -2.71
C ASN A 63 13.10 4.62 -3.42
N SER A 64 14.26 4.14 -3.87
CA SER A 64 14.34 2.91 -4.68
C SER A 64 14.39 1.64 -3.81
N LYS A 65 13.68 1.63 -2.68
CA LYS A 65 13.79 0.59 -1.66
C LYS A 65 12.73 -0.51 -1.83
N TRP A 66 13.00 -1.65 -1.21
CA TRP A 66 12.08 -2.77 -1.13
C TRP A 66 11.20 -2.67 0.11
N TYR A 67 9.94 -3.05 -0.06
CA TYR A 67 8.92 -3.03 0.98
C TYR A 67 8.14 -4.33 1.00
N ALA A 68 7.77 -4.76 2.20
CA ALA A 68 6.76 -5.76 2.46
C ALA A 68 5.51 -5.06 3.01
N ILE A 69 4.39 -5.21 2.31
CA ILE A 69 3.14 -4.51 2.58
C ILE A 69 2.10 -5.56 2.92
N ILE A 70 1.59 -5.53 4.14
CA ILE A 70 0.59 -6.45 4.65
C ILE A 70 -0.73 -5.71 4.77
N TYR A 71 -1.79 -6.24 4.15
CA TYR A 71 -3.10 -5.61 4.16
C TYR A 71 -4.19 -6.68 4.15
N PHE A 72 -5.35 -6.30 4.68
CA PHE A 72 -6.53 -7.15 4.65
C PHE A 72 -7.22 -7.05 3.29
N SER A 73 -7.61 -8.20 2.74
CA SER A 73 -8.33 -8.30 1.47
C SER A 73 -9.60 -9.11 1.66
N LYS A 74 -10.69 -8.61 1.05
CA LYS A 74 -11.96 -9.32 0.89
C LYS A 74 -12.03 -9.76 -0.58
N TYR A 75 -11.43 -10.89 -0.93
CA TYR A 75 -11.43 -11.39 -2.31
C TYR A 75 -12.12 -12.73 -2.39
N LYS A 76 -13.15 -12.85 -3.26
CA LYS A 76 -13.93 -14.08 -3.51
C LYS A 76 -14.37 -14.79 -2.21
N ASP A 77 -14.98 -14.05 -1.30
CA ASP A 77 -15.49 -14.53 0.00
C ASP A 77 -14.42 -14.98 1.02
N GLU A 78 -13.13 -14.80 0.71
CA GLU A 78 -12.04 -15.00 1.66
C GLU A 78 -11.65 -13.68 2.34
N ASN A 79 -11.77 -13.67 3.66
CA ASN A 79 -11.34 -12.60 4.55
C ASN A 79 -9.93 -12.91 5.05
N ILE A 80 -8.91 -12.49 4.30
CA ILE A 80 -7.51 -12.85 4.57
C ILE A 80 -6.57 -11.66 4.50
N PHE A 81 -5.48 -11.76 5.25
CA PHE A 81 -4.31 -10.92 5.07
C PHE A 81 -3.46 -11.42 3.91
N ILE A 82 -2.99 -10.46 3.11
CA ILE A 82 -2.10 -10.66 1.97
C ILE A 82 -0.80 -9.89 2.24
N ILE A 83 0.32 -10.45 1.76
CA ILE A 83 1.62 -9.78 1.74
C ILE A 83 2.11 -9.57 0.31
N ASP A 84 2.36 -8.32 -0.03
CA ASP A 84 3.00 -7.91 -1.28
C ASP A 84 4.44 -7.44 -1.02
N LYS A 85 5.36 -7.96 -1.83
CA LYS A 85 6.75 -7.47 -1.88
C LYS A 85 6.87 -6.55 -3.08
N GLN A 86 7.21 -5.27 -2.86
CA GLN A 86 7.33 -4.30 -3.94
C GLN A 86 8.59 -3.46 -3.83
N LYS A 87 9.21 -3.20 -4.98
CA LYS A 87 10.22 -2.15 -5.11
C LYS A 87 9.50 -0.86 -5.48
N ILE A 88 9.47 0.08 -4.56
CA ILE A 88 8.92 1.40 -4.85
C ILE A 88 10.02 2.18 -5.60
N SER A 89 9.67 2.87 -6.68
CA SER A 89 10.64 3.60 -7.51
C SER A 89 10.10 4.93 -8.05
N PHE A 90 8.92 5.32 -7.59
CA PHE A 90 8.21 6.56 -7.90
C PHE A 90 7.50 7.04 -6.62
N ALA A 91 7.11 8.30 -6.57
CA ALA A 91 6.37 8.83 -5.43
C ALA A 91 4.95 8.24 -5.39
N GLY A 92 4.52 7.79 -4.22
CA GLY A 92 3.15 7.35 -3.95
C GLY A 92 2.26 8.47 -3.46
N ILE A 93 1.01 8.13 -3.15
CA ILE A 93 0.06 8.97 -2.43
C ILE A 93 -0.22 8.30 -1.07
N THR A 94 -0.17 9.08 -0.01
CA THR A 94 -0.46 8.60 1.36
C THR A 94 -1.52 9.46 2.01
N THR A 95 -2.47 8.83 2.69
CA THR A 95 -3.35 9.45 3.69
C THR A 95 -3.12 8.75 5.04
N ASP A 96 -3.88 9.13 6.07
CA ASP A 96 -3.70 8.59 7.42
C ASP A 96 -3.85 7.06 7.48
N ASN A 97 -4.73 6.51 6.63
CA ASN A 97 -5.07 5.08 6.63
C ASN A 97 -4.76 4.38 5.32
N CYS A 98 -4.36 5.09 4.27
CA CYS A 98 -4.16 4.48 2.96
C CYS A 98 -2.79 4.82 2.39
N VAL A 99 -2.23 3.86 1.67
CA VAL A 99 -1.04 4.07 0.87
C VAL A 99 -1.30 3.56 -0.53
N ALA A 100 -0.96 4.36 -1.55
CA ALA A 100 -1.13 4.01 -2.95
C ALA A 100 0.18 4.19 -3.72
N PHE A 101 0.58 3.16 -4.44
CA PHE A 101 1.70 3.17 -5.38
C PHE A 101 1.56 2.02 -6.39
N GLY A 102 2.03 2.24 -7.63
CA GLY A 102 2.20 1.17 -8.63
C GLY A 102 0.89 0.61 -9.16
N GLY A 103 -0.21 1.36 -9.03
CA GLY A 103 -1.57 0.89 -9.34
C GLY A 103 -2.25 0.13 -8.20
N GLY A 104 -1.58 -0.10 -7.06
CA GLY A 104 -2.18 -0.68 -5.86
C GLY A 104 -2.65 0.39 -4.87
N LEU A 105 -3.78 0.13 -4.21
CA LEU A 105 -4.31 0.89 -3.08
C LEU A 105 -4.41 -0.04 -1.87
N TYR A 106 -3.69 0.28 -0.80
CA TYR A 106 -3.67 -0.52 0.42
C TYR A 106 -4.33 0.27 1.55
N VAL A 107 -5.39 -0.29 2.13
CA VAL A 107 -6.13 0.29 3.26
C VAL A 107 -5.63 -0.34 4.56
N ASN A 108 -5.34 0.50 5.55
CA ASN A 108 -4.73 0.16 6.83
C ASN A 108 -3.53 -0.80 6.73
N PRO A 109 -2.55 -0.56 5.83
CA PRO A 109 -1.45 -1.48 5.67
C PRO A 109 -0.50 -1.44 6.86
N LEU A 110 0.16 -2.58 7.09
CA LEU A 110 1.37 -2.69 7.90
C LEU A 110 2.57 -2.81 6.95
N ILE A 111 3.53 -1.90 7.06
CA ILE A 111 4.62 -1.78 6.07
C ILE A 111 5.98 -1.94 6.73
N TYR A 112 6.78 -2.83 6.16
CA TYR A 112 8.18 -3.02 6.50
C TYR A 112 9.05 -2.63 5.32
N ARG A 113 10.21 -2.04 5.59
CA ARG A 113 11.21 -1.61 4.62
C ARG A 113 12.47 -2.44 4.75
N TRP A 114 13.04 -2.82 3.63
CA TRP A 114 14.36 -3.43 3.57
C TRP A 114 15.45 -2.37 3.55
N ASP A 115 16.41 -2.47 4.46
CA ASP A 115 17.51 -1.51 4.62
C ASP A 115 18.85 -1.98 4.03
N ASP A 116 18.88 -3.13 3.36
CA ASP A 116 20.04 -3.56 2.58
C ASP A 116 19.90 -3.22 1.08
N ASN A 117 20.99 -3.39 0.32
CA ASN A 117 21.08 -3.00 -1.09
C ASN A 117 20.58 -4.09 -2.06
N ASN A 118 20.51 -5.34 -1.61
CA ASN A 118 20.00 -6.46 -2.39
C ASN A 118 18.47 -6.51 -2.39
N GLU A 119 17.91 -7.37 -3.24
CA GLU A 119 16.49 -7.72 -3.19
C GLU A 119 16.27 -8.77 -2.10
N PRO A 120 15.36 -8.54 -1.14
CA PRO A 120 15.04 -9.54 -0.13
C PRO A 120 14.12 -10.62 -0.70
N GLU A 121 14.10 -11.76 -0.02
CA GLU A 121 13.00 -12.71 -0.16
C GLU A 121 11.71 -12.11 0.43
N LYS A 122 10.55 -12.69 0.05
CA LYS A 122 9.26 -12.22 0.56
C LYS A 122 9.01 -12.86 1.93
N PRO A 123 8.76 -12.06 2.99
CA PRO A 123 8.36 -12.61 4.30
C PRO A 123 7.10 -13.49 4.19
N LYS A 124 6.93 -14.39 5.16
CA LYS A 124 5.70 -15.17 5.29
C LYS A 124 4.85 -14.59 6.41
N ILE A 125 3.54 -14.59 6.19
CA ILE A 125 2.55 -14.14 7.17
C ILE A 125 1.57 -15.25 7.53
N ASN A 126 1.00 -15.17 8.72
CA ASN A 126 -0.25 -15.84 9.04
C ASN A 126 -1.39 -15.09 8.31
N LYS A 127 -2.14 -15.80 7.46
CA LYS A 127 -3.21 -15.20 6.64
C LYS A 127 -4.43 -14.77 7.44
N GLU A 128 -4.62 -15.28 8.65
CA GLU A 128 -5.76 -14.92 9.51
C GLU A 128 -5.49 -13.68 10.34
N THR A 129 -4.23 -13.45 10.74
CA THR A 129 -3.85 -12.37 11.66
C THR A 129 -2.98 -11.28 11.03
N GLY A 130 -2.36 -11.56 9.89
CA GLY A 130 -1.38 -10.66 9.25
C GLY A 130 -0.03 -10.61 9.97
N GLU A 131 0.17 -11.43 10.99
CA GLU A 131 1.44 -11.54 11.73
C GLU A 131 2.54 -12.09 10.83
N VAL A 132 3.74 -11.51 10.88
CA VAL A 132 4.92 -12.06 10.18
C VAL A 132 5.45 -13.25 10.97
N ILE A 133 5.46 -14.43 10.36
CA ILE A 133 5.91 -15.68 10.98
C ILE A 133 7.31 -16.11 10.52
N ASP A 134 7.83 -15.52 9.45
CA ASP A 134 9.17 -15.77 8.92
C ASP A 134 9.63 -14.57 8.08
N TRP A 135 10.73 -13.92 8.48
CA TRP A 135 11.23 -12.69 7.86
C TRP A 135 11.95 -12.92 6.52
N LYS A 136 12.35 -14.17 6.20
CA LYS A 136 13.02 -14.53 4.94
C LYS A 136 14.10 -13.51 4.52
N GLU A 137 15.20 -13.52 5.26
CA GLU A 137 16.36 -12.62 5.06
C GLU A 137 17.43 -13.22 4.15
#